data_AF-A0AAV2JJ23-F1
#
_entry.id   AF-A0AAV2JJ23-F1
#
_cell.length_a   1.000
_cell.length_b   1.000
_cell.length_c   1.000
_cell.angle_alpha   90.00
_cell.angle_beta   90.00
_cell.angle_gamma   90.00
#
_symmetry.space_group_name_H-M   'P 1'
#
loop_
_entity.id
_entity.type
_entity.pdbx_description
1 polymer ?
#
loop_
_entity_poly.entity_id
_entity_poly.type
_entity_poly.pdbx_seq_one_letter_code
_entity_poly.pdbx_strand_id
1 'polypeptide(L)'
;MPKSCCAVGCSNHNMMGKKFSFFTFPKHPERWKKWVNSVKRVNPDGSDWRPSKLTVLCSEHFLSGRPSTDPTHPDFIPSIFKHIKTDSKSSESKLRRFAAASKRKLHVPSQTPPKKRFPAELPSLFWN
;
A
#
# COMPACT_ATOMS: atom_id res chain seq x y z
N MET A 1 -21.94 -11.34 16.83
CA MET A 1 -21.16 -12.32 16.05
C MET A 1 -19.67 -12.06 16.25
N PRO A 2 -18.88 -13.07 16.65
CA PRO A 2 -17.42 -12.96 16.74
C PRO A 2 -16.83 -12.69 15.35
N LYS A 3 -15.78 -11.85 15.30
CA LYS A 3 -14.99 -11.61 14.09
C LYS A 3 -13.66 -12.32 14.24
N SER A 4 -13.36 -13.24 13.34
CA SER A 4 -12.10 -13.98 13.31
C SER A 4 -11.34 -13.68 12.01
N CYS A 5 -10.02 -13.52 12.12
CA CYS A 5 -9.17 -13.26 10.95
C CYS A 5 -9.20 -14.45 9.98
N CYS A 6 -9.31 -14.19 8.67
CA CYS A 6 -9.35 -15.26 7.66
C CYS A 6 -7.95 -15.76 7.24
N ALA A 7 -6.88 -15.06 7.60
CA ALA A 7 -5.53 -15.40 7.22
C ALA A 7 -5.09 -16.76 7.77
N VAL A 8 -4.42 -17.55 6.94
CA VAL A 8 -3.91 -18.88 7.32
C VAL A 8 -2.90 -18.73 8.47
N GLY A 9 -3.09 -19.48 9.55
CA GLY A 9 -2.23 -19.42 10.75
C GLY A 9 -2.43 -18.19 11.65
N CYS A 10 -3.48 -17.39 11.41
CA CYS A 10 -3.86 -16.28 12.28
C CYS A 10 -5.05 -16.68 13.18
N SER A 11 -4.85 -16.69 14.49
CA SER A 11 -5.90 -16.98 15.48
C SER A 11 -6.52 -15.71 16.09
N ASN A 12 -6.20 -14.54 15.53
CA ASN A 12 -6.70 -13.26 16.04
C ASN A 12 -8.20 -13.15 15.82
N HIS A 13 -8.92 -12.81 16.88
CA HIS A 13 -10.36 -12.59 16.87
C HIS A 13 -10.75 -11.50 17.87
N ASN A 14 -11.91 -10.89 17.69
CA ASN A 14 -12.33 -9.71 18.44
C ASN A 14 -12.67 -9.96 19.92
N MET A 15 -12.82 -11.22 20.33
CA MET A 15 -13.02 -11.60 21.73
C MET A 15 -11.69 -11.86 22.47
N MET A 16 -10.57 -11.79 21.76
CA MET A 16 -9.26 -11.84 22.40
C MET A 16 -9.04 -10.55 23.19
N GLY A 17 -8.43 -10.63 24.38
CA GLY A 17 -8.18 -9.45 25.23
C GLY A 17 -7.28 -8.36 24.59
N LYS A 18 -6.63 -8.67 23.45
CA LYS A 18 -5.83 -7.72 22.66
C LYS A 18 -6.69 -7.02 21.61
N LYS A 19 -6.56 -5.69 21.52
CA LYS A 19 -7.31 -4.86 20.57
C LYS A 19 -6.71 -4.94 19.16
N PHE A 20 -7.41 -5.62 18.25
CA PHE A 20 -7.13 -5.59 16.81
C PHE A 20 -8.21 -4.87 16.04
N SER A 21 -7.83 -4.16 14.98
CA SER A 21 -8.79 -3.70 13.98
C SER A 21 -9.04 -4.80 12.96
N PHE A 22 -10.29 -4.98 12.56
CA PHE A 22 -10.70 -5.98 11.58
C PHE A 22 -11.28 -5.26 10.35
N PHE A 23 -10.71 -5.56 9.19
CA PHE A 23 -11.07 -4.94 7.92
C PHE A 23 -11.74 -5.95 7.00
N THR A 24 -12.89 -5.60 6.44
CA THR A 24 -13.58 -6.40 5.43
C THR A 24 -12.91 -6.25 4.08
N PHE A 25 -13.16 -7.22 3.20
CA PHE A 25 -12.66 -7.15 1.83
C PHE A 25 -13.25 -5.94 1.09
N PRO A 26 -12.44 -5.23 0.26
CA PRO A 26 -12.89 -4.07 -0.50
C PRO A 26 -14.04 -4.41 -1.46
N LYS A 27 -14.91 -3.42 -1.72
CA LYS A 27 -15.99 -3.57 -2.72
C LYS A 27 -15.48 -3.49 -4.16
N HIS A 28 -14.38 -2.77 -4.40
CA HIS A 28 -13.82 -2.60 -5.73
C HIS A 28 -13.21 -3.92 -6.24
N PRO A 29 -13.61 -4.41 -7.42
CA PRO A 29 -13.28 -5.76 -7.87
C PRO A 29 -11.78 -5.98 -8.06
N GLU A 30 -11.05 -4.99 -8.57
CA GLU A 30 -9.59 -5.11 -8.76
C GLU A 30 -8.84 -5.24 -7.44
N ARG A 31 -9.19 -4.40 -6.46
CA ARG A 31 -8.58 -4.42 -5.14
C ARG A 31 -8.97 -5.69 -4.38
N TRP A 32 -10.23 -6.10 -4.50
CA TRP A 32 -10.73 -7.35 -3.97
C TRP A 32 -9.93 -8.54 -4.49
N LYS A 33 -9.74 -8.65 -5.82
CA LYS A 33 -8.94 -9.72 -6.45
C LYS A 33 -7.51 -9.74 -5.92
N LYS A 34 -6.89 -8.57 -5.75
CA LYS A 34 -5.53 -8.46 -5.19
C LYS A 34 -5.46 -8.96 -3.74
N TRP A 35 -6.47 -8.66 -2.91
CA TRP A 35 -6.54 -9.16 -1.54
C TRP A 35 -6.77 -10.66 -1.47
N VAL A 36 -7.67 -11.21 -2.31
CA VAL A 36 -7.90 -12.65 -2.38
C VAL A 36 -6.61 -13.37 -2.77
N ASN A 37 -5.93 -12.86 -3.81
CA ASN A 37 -4.67 -13.42 -4.28
C ASN A 37 -3.53 -13.29 -3.25
N SER A 38 -3.52 -12.25 -2.40
CA SER A 38 -2.47 -12.13 -1.40
C SER A 38 -2.65 -13.07 -0.22
N VAL A 39 -3.89 -13.44 0.13
CA VAL A 39 -4.16 -14.44 1.17
C VAL A 39 -3.69 -15.84 0.74
N LYS A 40 -3.73 -16.16 -0.56
CA LYS A 40 -3.30 -17.45 -1.14
C LYS A 40 -3.87 -18.66 -0.38
N ARG A 41 -5.15 -18.58 0.00
CA ARG A 41 -5.84 -19.68 0.67
C ARG A 41 -6.45 -20.58 -0.40
N VAL A 42 -6.36 -21.89 -0.16
CA VAL A 42 -7.00 -22.93 -0.96
C VAL A 42 -7.88 -23.73 -0.01
N ASN A 43 -9.03 -24.19 -0.50
CA ASN A 43 -9.89 -25.07 0.28
C ASN A 43 -9.25 -26.48 0.40
N PRO A 44 -9.67 -27.30 1.38
CA PRO A 44 -9.11 -28.65 1.56
C PRO A 44 -9.30 -29.56 0.34
N ASP A 45 -10.33 -29.32 -0.47
CA ASP A 45 -10.63 -30.03 -1.72
C ASP A 45 -9.77 -29.57 -2.92
N GLY A 46 -8.89 -28.59 -2.72
CA GLY A 46 -8.07 -28.00 -3.79
C GLY A 46 -8.76 -26.89 -4.58
N SER A 47 -10.01 -26.54 -4.27
CA SER A 47 -10.74 -25.46 -4.96
C SER A 47 -10.31 -24.06 -4.50
N ASP A 48 -10.54 -23.08 -5.36
CA ASP A 48 -10.27 -21.67 -5.07
C ASP A 48 -11.09 -21.17 -3.88
N TRP A 49 -10.40 -20.68 -2.84
CA TRP A 49 -11.07 -20.06 -1.71
C TRP A 49 -11.62 -18.67 -2.07
N ARG A 50 -12.86 -18.39 -1.66
CA ARG A 50 -13.49 -17.08 -1.84
C ARG A 50 -13.95 -16.46 -0.51
N PRO A 51 -13.64 -15.18 -0.25
CA PRO A 51 -14.12 -14.48 0.93
C PRO A 51 -15.64 -14.25 0.87
N SER A 52 -16.32 -14.49 1.99
CA SER A 52 -17.72 -14.08 2.22
C SER A 52 -17.80 -12.64 2.77
N LYS A 53 -19.01 -12.06 2.83
CA LYS A 53 -19.25 -10.70 3.36
C LYS A 53 -18.77 -10.49 4.79
N LEU A 54 -18.72 -11.56 5.59
CA LEU A 54 -18.28 -11.53 6.99
C LEU A 54 -16.78 -11.80 7.15
N THR A 55 -16.07 -12.12 6.07
CA THR A 55 -14.64 -12.39 6.14
C THR A 55 -13.86 -11.10 6.35
N VAL A 56 -12.93 -11.15 7.29
CA VAL A 56 -12.14 -10.01 7.72
C VAL A 56 -10.68 -10.39 7.86
N LEU A 57 -9.80 -9.41 7.67
CA LEU A 57 -8.38 -9.49 8.02
C LEU A 57 -8.09 -8.55 9.19
N CYS A 58 -7.24 -9.00 10.11
CA CYS A 58 -6.80 -8.17 11.23
C CYS A 58 -5.69 -7.18 10.80
N SER A 59 -5.46 -6.17 11.63
CA SER A 59 -4.46 -5.12 11.40
C SER A 59 -3.03 -5.63 11.21
N GLU A 60 -2.65 -6.77 11.80
CA GLU A 60 -1.29 -7.33 11.68
C GLU A 60 -0.89 -7.71 10.25
N HIS A 61 -1.84 -7.80 9.32
CA HIS A 61 -1.56 -8.13 7.91
C HIS A 61 -1.16 -6.90 7.07
N PHE A 62 -1.14 -5.71 7.67
CA PHE A 62 -0.76 -4.43 7.07
C PHE A 62 0.42 -3.83 7.84
N LEU A 63 1.37 -3.21 7.14
CA LEU A 63 2.58 -2.62 7.72
C LEU A 63 2.24 -1.48 8.69
N SER A 64 1.34 -0.58 8.30
CA SER A 64 0.83 0.49 9.17
C SER A 64 -0.33 0.07 10.07
N GLY A 65 -0.72 -1.21 10.05
CA GLY A 65 -1.88 -1.71 10.78
C GLY A 65 -3.24 -1.39 10.12
N ARG A 66 -3.26 -0.69 8.97
CA ARG A 66 -4.50 -0.34 8.26
C ARG A 66 -4.32 -0.40 6.75
N PRO A 67 -5.34 -0.82 5.98
CA PRO A 67 -5.32 -0.74 4.54
C PRO A 67 -5.37 0.72 4.03
N SER A 68 -4.46 1.07 3.11
CA SER A 68 -4.45 2.39 2.44
C SER A 68 -5.37 2.41 1.21
N THR A 69 -5.99 3.54 0.88
CA THR A 69 -6.77 3.71 -0.37
C THR A 69 -5.90 3.85 -1.61
N ASP A 70 -4.65 4.29 -1.44
CA ASP A 70 -3.78 4.64 -2.55
C ASP A 70 -3.14 3.40 -3.17
N PRO A 71 -3.29 3.15 -4.48
CA PRO A 71 -2.71 1.98 -5.15
C PRO A 71 -1.18 1.89 -5.08
N THR A 72 -0.50 3.01 -4.84
CA THR A 72 0.96 3.11 -4.74
C THR A 72 1.48 2.84 -3.32
N HIS A 73 0.60 2.84 -2.32
CA HIS A 73 0.96 2.57 -0.94
C HIS A 73 1.18 1.05 -0.73
N PRO A 74 2.20 0.61 0.01
CA PRO A 74 2.43 -0.82 0.24
C PRO A 74 1.25 -1.51 0.96
N ASP A 75 0.58 -0.83 1.89
CA ASP A 75 -0.66 -1.31 2.55
C ASP A 75 -1.93 -1.25 1.69
N PHE A 76 -1.82 -0.99 0.38
CA PHE A 76 -2.97 -1.14 -0.51
C PHE A 76 -3.50 -2.59 -0.50
N ILE A 77 -2.59 -3.55 -0.36
CA ILE A 77 -2.85 -4.99 -0.23
C ILE A 77 -2.26 -5.51 1.09
N PRO A 78 -2.89 -6.51 1.73
CA PRO A 78 -2.28 -7.16 2.87
C PRO A 78 -1.07 -7.96 2.38
N SER A 79 0.05 -7.84 3.08
CA SER A 79 1.35 -8.37 2.65
C SER A 79 2.09 -9.17 3.72
N ILE A 80 1.67 -9.08 4.97
CA ILE A 80 2.27 -9.83 6.08
C ILE A 80 1.44 -11.09 6.30
N PHE A 81 1.99 -12.27 6.02
CA PHE A 81 1.35 -13.55 6.27
C PHE A 81 2.37 -14.55 6.79
N LYS A 82 2.01 -15.34 7.79
CA LYS A 82 2.93 -16.32 8.39
C LYS A 82 3.31 -17.44 7.41
N HIS A 83 2.38 -17.84 6.55
CA HIS A 83 2.57 -18.94 5.59
C HIS A 83 3.28 -18.49 4.30
N ILE A 84 3.46 -17.20 4.08
CA ILE A 84 4.14 -16.66 2.90
C ILE A 84 5.45 -16.05 3.37
N LYS A 85 6.58 -16.59 2.93
CA LYS A 85 7.90 -16.00 3.20
C LYS A 85 8.01 -14.66 2.46
N THR A 86 7.66 -13.57 3.13
CA THR A 86 7.93 -12.22 2.65
C THR A 86 9.17 -11.70 3.36
N ASP A 87 10.12 -11.14 2.60
CA ASP A 87 11.27 -10.45 3.20
C ASP A 87 10.77 -9.14 3.82
N SER A 88 10.70 -9.12 5.15
CA SER A 88 10.25 -7.96 5.93
C SER A 88 11.08 -6.71 5.65
N LYS A 89 12.37 -6.85 5.26
CA LYS A 89 13.22 -5.72 4.87
C LYS A 89 12.74 -5.08 3.58
N SER A 90 12.17 -5.88 2.66
CA SER A 90 11.65 -5.41 1.38
C SER A 90 10.38 -4.58 1.57
N SER A 91 9.46 -5.02 2.42
CA SER A 91 8.21 -4.29 2.69
C SER A 91 8.45 -2.96 3.40
N GLU A 92 9.32 -2.93 4.40
CA GLU A 92 9.71 -1.70 5.10
C GLU A 92 10.37 -0.71 4.13
N SER A 93 11.25 -1.20 3.26
CA SER A 93 11.89 -0.38 2.23
C SER A 93 10.87 0.25 1.28
N LYS A 94 9.80 -0.47 0.92
CA LYS A 94 8.69 0.09 0.10
C LYS A 94 7.94 1.19 0.84
N LEU A 95 7.67 1.01 2.13
CA LEU A 95 7.04 2.04 2.97
C LEU A 95 7.89 3.30 3.05
N ARG A 96 9.20 3.15 3.28
CA ARG A 96 10.16 4.28 3.29
C ARG A 96 10.22 5.01 1.95
N ARG A 97 10.23 4.28 0.83
CA ARG A 97 10.20 4.87 -0.51
C ARG A 97 8.91 5.65 -0.77
N PHE A 98 7.76 5.08 -0.38
CA PHE A 98 6.48 5.77 -0.48
C PHE A 98 6.49 7.06 0.35
N ALA A 99 6.91 7.00 1.62
CA ALA A 99 6.98 8.17 2.49
C ALA A 99 7.89 9.27 1.93
N ALA A 100 9.06 8.91 1.39
CA ALA A 100 9.96 9.87 0.74
C ALA A 100 9.34 10.50 -0.51
N ALA A 101 8.65 9.72 -1.35
CA ALA A 101 7.95 10.23 -2.52
C ALA A 101 6.79 11.18 -2.14
N SER A 102 6.01 10.84 -1.11
CA SER A 102 4.91 11.68 -0.61
C SER A 102 5.42 13.01 -0.06
N LYS A 103 6.55 13.03 0.66
CA LYS A 103 7.20 14.27 1.12
C LYS A 103 7.60 15.18 -0.05
N ARG A 104 8.14 14.63 -1.14
CA ARG A 104 8.50 15.42 -2.33
C ARG A 104 7.29 16.04 -3.04
N LYS A 105 6.12 15.40 -3.00
CA LYS A 105 4.89 15.95 -3.59
C LYS A 105 4.32 17.10 -2.76
N LEU A 106 4.43 17.02 -1.44
CA LEU A 106 3.99 18.09 -0.52
C LEU A 106 4.94 19.29 -0.56
N HIS A 107 6.25 19.03 -0.73
CA HIS A 107 7.23 20.05 -1.01
C HIS A 107 7.16 20.46 -2.48
N VAL A 108 6.08 21.17 -2.85
CA VAL A 108 6.07 21.98 -4.08
C VAL A 108 7.11 23.08 -3.86
N PRO A 109 8.28 23.06 -4.52
CA PRO A 109 9.09 24.28 -4.55
C PRO A 109 8.20 25.30 -5.25
N SER A 110 8.00 26.48 -4.65
CA SER A 110 7.43 27.59 -5.38
C SER A 110 8.16 27.67 -6.72
N GLN A 111 7.41 27.66 -7.81
CA GLN A 111 7.98 27.74 -9.15
C GLN A 111 8.73 29.06 -9.20
N THR A 112 10.04 29.05 -9.01
CA THR A 112 10.86 30.08 -9.64
C THR A 112 10.96 29.63 -11.09
N PRO A 113 10.33 30.35 -12.04
CA PRO A 113 10.48 30.01 -13.44
C PRO A 113 11.98 29.97 -13.75
N PRO A 114 12.45 29.03 -14.60
CA PRO A 114 13.85 29.02 -15.00
C PRO A 114 14.18 30.42 -15.53
N LYS A 115 15.14 31.11 -14.89
CA LYS A 115 15.67 32.38 -15.41
C LYS A 115 16.09 32.10 -16.85
N LYS A 116 15.30 32.57 -17.81
CA LYS A 116 15.71 32.60 -19.20
C LYS A 116 17.04 33.35 -19.19
N ARG A 117 18.13 32.65 -19.51
CA ARG A 117 19.39 33.31 -19.81
C ARG A 117 19.11 34.07 -21.10
N PHE A 118 18.80 35.35 -20.99
CA PHE A 118 18.85 36.24 -22.14
C PHE A 118 20.29 36.21 -22.64
N PRO A 119 20.53 35.94 -23.94
CA PRO A 119 21.85 36.14 -24.50
C PRO A 119 22.25 37.60 -24.23
N ALA A 120 23.46 37.79 -23.70
CA ALA A 120 24.04 39.12 -23.61
C ALA A 120 24.03 39.75 -25.00
N GLU A 121 23.67 41.03 -25.02
CA GLU A 121 23.45 41.86 -26.17
C GLU A 121 24.52 41.67 -27.27
N LEU A 122 24.04 41.63 -28.51
CA LEU A 122 24.84 41.90 -29.71
C LEU A 122 25.56 43.24 -29.53
N PRO A 123 26.89 43.32 -29.71
CA PRO A 123 27.51 44.60 -29.96
C PRO A 123 27.08 45.05 -31.36
N SER A 124 26.31 46.14 -31.40
CA SER A 124 26.29 47.04 -32.54
C SER A 124 27.71 47.49 -32.85
N LEU A 125 27.99 47.72 -34.13
CA LEU A 125 28.72 48.87 -34.69
C LEU A 125 29.32 48.47 -36.05
N PHE A 126 28.61 48.89 -37.09
CA PHE A 126 29.14 49.67 -38.21
C PHE A 126 30.67 49.64 -38.38
N TRP A 127 31.13 48.98 -39.44
CA TRP A 127 32.36 49.34 -40.14
C TRP A 127 32.07 49.42 -41.63
N ASN A 128 32.33 50.63 -42.16
CA ASN A 128 32.42 51.10 -43.55
C ASN A 128 32.21 50.11 -44.69
#